data_AF-A0A392Q483-F1
#
_entry.id   AF-A0A392Q483-F1
#
_cell.length_a   1.000
_cell.length_b   1.000
_cell.length_c   1.000
_cell.angle_alpha   90.00
_cell.angle_beta   90.00
_cell.angle_gamma   90.00
#
_symmetry.space_group_name_H-M   'P 1'
#
loop_
_entity.id
_entity.type
_entity.pdbx_description
1 polymer ?
#
loop_
_entity_poly.entity_id
_entity_poly.type
_entity_poly.pdbx_seq_one_letter_code
_entity_poly.pdbx_strand_id
1 'polypeptide(L)'
;MPEAAKLISSLCTTAKEAIIWYKVCCVHYSDRLFFSTVEKSPEISFMNDKDYVGDIGRFNNILWDMLNDLRRETGNTSAKLANKSANLTENQKLYGSAWCLPYLSAENCGWCLSDAIAEVPT
;
A
#
# COMPACT_ATOMS: atom_id res chain seq x y z
N MET A 1 -3.89 -17.75 -2.38
CA MET A 1 -2.66 -17.77 -1.53
C MET A 1 -1.76 -18.96 -1.87
N PRO A 2 -2.28 -20.20 -2.01
CA PRO A 2 -1.45 -21.37 -2.36
C PRO A 2 -0.65 -21.19 -3.66
N GLU A 3 -1.20 -20.46 -4.63
CA GLU A 3 -0.57 -20.20 -5.92
C GLU A 3 0.67 -19.32 -5.76
N ALA A 4 0.56 -18.23 -4.99
CA ALA A 4 1.67 -17.32 -4.72
C ALA A 4 2.81 -18.03 -3.98
N ALA A 5 2.47 -18.86 -2.98
CA ALA A 5 3.45 -19.65 -2.23
C ALA A 5 4.18 -20.68 -3.11
N LYS A 6 3.46 -21.35 -4.02
CA LYS A 6 4.06 -22.26 -5.01
C LYS A 6 4.97 -21.50 -5.98
N LEU A 7 4.52 -20.36 -6.48
CA LEU A 7 5.28 -19.57 -7.44
C LEU A 7 6.58 -19.05 -6.84
N ILE A 8 6.53 -18.40 -5.67
CA ILE A 8 7.74 -17.85 -5.04
C ILE A 8 8.76 -18.95 -4.73
N SER A 9 8.30 -20.12 -4.26
CA SER A 9 9.17 -21.27 -4.01
C SER A 9 9.83 -21.80 -5.30
N SER A 10 9.12 -21.73 -6.44
CA SER A 10 9.67 -22.17 -7.73
C SER A 10 10.65 -21.17 -8.35
N LEU A 11 10.46 -19.87 -8.12
CA LEU A 11 11.36 -18.82 -8.60
C LEU A 11 12.62 -18.68 -7.74
N CYS A 12 12.49 -18.91 -6.44
CA CYS A 12 13.51 -18.62 -5.43
C CYS A 12 13.97 -19.90 -4.71
N THR A 13 14.42 -20.91 -5.45
CA THR A 13 14.69 -22.27 -4.93
C THR A 13 15.77 -22.37 -3.84
N THR A 14 16.70 -21.43 -3.80
CA THR A 14 17.83 -21.40 -2.85
C THR A 14 17.93 -20.10 -2.05
N ALA A 15 17.04 -19.15 -2.32
CA ALA A 15 17.08 -17.86 -1.64
C ALA A 15 16.62 -18.03 -0.19
N LYS A 16 17.35 -17.43 0.74
CA LYS A 16 16.99 -17.41 2.16
C LYS A 16 15.91 -16.37 2.48
N GLU A 17 15.71 -15.44 1.56
CA GLU A 17 14.64 -14.45 1.60
C GLU A 17 14.07 -14.27 0.19
N ALA A 18 12.76 -14.14 0.10
CA ALA A 18 12.09 -13.64 -1.09
C ALA A 18 10.75 -13.02 -0.75
N ILE A 19 10.30 -12.10 -1.60
CA ILE A 19 9.00 -11.46 -1.52
C ILE A 19 8.33 -11.48 -2.90
N ILE A 20 7.03 -11.71 -2.93
CA ILE A 20 6.20 -11.59 -4.13
C ILE A 20 4.93 -10.81 -3.81
N TRP A 21 4.63 -9.83 -4.66
CA TRP A 21 3.43 -9.00 -4.54
C TRP A 21 2.41 -9.36 -5.62
N TYR A 22 1.16 -9.39 -5.20
CA TYR A 22 -0.02 -9.46 -6.03
C TYR A 22 -0.95 -8.31 -5.66
N LYS A 23 -1.90 -8.00 -6.54
CA LYS A 23 -2.87 -6.90 -6.35
C LYS A 23 -3.60 -6.94 -5.00
N VAL A 24 -3.81 -8.11 -4.41
CA VAL A 24 -4.56 -8.31 -3.17
C VAL A 24 -3.79 -9.04 -2.07
N CYS A 25 -2.52 -9.41 -2.30
CA CYS A 25 -1.74 -10.11 -1.29
C CYS A 25 -0.23 -9.99 -1.52
N CYS A 26 0.54 -10.20 -0.46
CA CYS A 26 1.99 -10.30 -0.51
C CYS A 26 2.42 -11.57 0.25
N VAL A 27 3.41 -12.28 -0.28
CA VAL A 27 4.05 -13.41 0.43
C VAL A 27 5.53 -13.08 0.57
N HIS A 28 6.02 -13.07 1.82
CA HIS A 28 7.40 -12.80 2.17
C HIS A 28 7.89 -13.88 3.14
N TYR A 29 9.05 -14.47 2.84
CA TYR A 29 9.75 -15.34 3.76
C TYR A 29 11.18 -14.84 3.93
N SER A 30 11.76 -15.06 5.10
CA SER A 30 13.16 -14.77 5.39
C SER A 30 13.68 -15.67 6.51
N ASP A 31 15.00 -15.87 6.56
CA ASP A 31 15.69 -16.48 7.70
C ASP A 31 16.03 -15.46 8.80
N ARG A 32 15.83 -14.16 8.56
CA ARG A 32 15.87 -13.12 9.60
C ARG A 32 14.50 -12.87 10.22
N LEU A 33 14.49 -12.37 11.45
CA LEU A 33 13.29 -11.82 12.08
C LEU A 33 12.98 -10.45 11.49
N PHE A 34 11.81 -10.30 10.88
CA PHE A 34 11.31 -9.03 10.33
C PHE A 34 9.97 -8.59 10.94
N PHE A 35 9.36 -9.42 11.80
CA PHE A 35 8.15 -9.06 12.51
C PHE A 35 8.35 -7.80 13.36
N SER A 36 7.34 -6.93 13.36
CA SER A 36 7.32 -5.64 14.06
C SER A 36 8.39 -4.62 13.60
N THR A 37 9.22 -4.97 12.61
CA THR A 37 10.20 -4.06 12.00
C THR A 37 9.58 -3.41 10.77
N VAL A 38 9.81 -2.11 10.59
CA VAL A 38 9.45 -1.43 9.35
C VAL A 38 10.57 -1.66 8.34
N GLU A 39 10.26 -2.40 7.28
CA GLU A 39 11.17 -2.59 6.14
C GLU A 39 10.64 -1.79 4.95
N LYS A 40 11.46 -0.86 4.44
CA LYS A 40 11.12 -0.03 3.27
C LYS A 40 11.59 -0.61 1.96
N SER A 41 12.51 -1.57 2.02
CA SER A 41 13.05 -2.22 0.83
C SER A 41 12.83 -3.71 0.92
N PRO A 42 12.51 -4.38 -0.20
CA PRO A 42 12.27 -3.80 -1.53
C PRO A 42 10.92 -3.05 -1.66
N GLU A 43 10.87 -2.06 -2.55
CA GLU A 43 9.70 -1.23 -2.84
C GLU A 43 9.32 -1.31 -4.33
N ILE A 44 8.02 -1.24 -4.62
CA ILE A 44 7.49 -1.20 -5.98
C ILE A 44 6.41 -0.12 -6.08
N SER A 45 6.59 0.78 -7.03
CA SER A 45 5.61 1.82 -7.37
C SER A 45 5.08 1.61 -8.79
N PHE A 46 3.78 1.84 -8.96
CA PHE A 46 3.10 1.80 -10.26
C PHE A 46 2.28 3.07 -10.42
N MET A 47 2.46 3.76 -11.55
CA MET A 47 1.67 4.92 -11.94
C MET A 47 0.93 4.63 -13.23
N ASN A 48 -0.16 5.37 -13.45
CA ASN A 48 -0.89 5.31 -14.70
C ASN A 48 -0.16 6.12 -15.78
N ASP A 49 -0.16 5.64 -17.02
CA ASP A 49 0.48 6.34 -18.16
C ASP A 49 -0.26 7.61 -18.60
N LYS A 50 -1.42 7.91 -18.00
CA LYS A 50 -2.25 9.07 -18.32
C LYS A 50 -2.48 9.92 -17.09
N ASP A 51 -2.30 11.22 -17.27
CA ASP A 51 -2.67 12.20 -16.28
C ASP A 51 -4.19 12.35 -16.16
N TYR A 52 -4.62 12.81 -14.99
CA TYR A 52 -6.00 13.20 -14.79
C TYR A 52 -6.32 14.46 -15.62
N VAL A 53 -7.44 14.42 -16.34
CA VAL A 53 -7.92 15.56 -17.14
C VAL A 53 -9.12 16.17 -16.41
N GLY A 54 -8.90 17.34 -15.80
CA GLY A 54 -9.93 18.07 -15.05
C GLY A 54 -9.32 19.17 -14.18
N ASP A 55 -10.03 19.53 -13.12
CA ASP A 55 -9.51 20.44 -12.09
C ASP A 55 -8.45 19.73 -11.25
N ILE A 56 -7.17 19.94 -11.59
CA ILE A 56 -6.01 19.33 -10.92
C ILE A 56 -5.91 19.76 -9.45
N GLY A 57 -6.20 21.04 -9.15
CA GLY A 57 -6.13 21.55 -7.78
C GLY A 57 -7.15 20.86 -6.89
N ARG A 58 -8.39 20.72 -7.36
CA ARG A 58 -9.44 19.97 -6.67
C ARG A 58 -9.09 18.49 -6.54
N PHE A 59 -8.55 17.87 -7.59
CA PHE A 59 -8.12 16.47 -7.54
C PHE A 59 -7.05 16.25 -6.47
N ASN A 60 -5.99 17.05 -6.46
CA ASN A 60 -4.89 16.93 -5.51
C ASN A 60 -5.35 17.15 -4.07
N ASN A 61 -6.23 18.13 -3.81
CA ASN A 61 -6.77 18.34 -2.48
C ASN A 61 -7.57 17.12 -1.98
N ILE A 62 -8.47 16.59 -2.82
CA ILE A 62 -9.27 15.41 -2.47
C ILE A 62 -8.38 14.17 -2.29
N LEU A 63 -7.36 14.00 -3.13
CA LEU A 63 -6.40 12.91 -3.04
C LEU A 63 -5.61 12.98 -1.72
N TRP A 64 -5.06 14.15 -1.39
CA TRP A 64 -4.31 14.39 -0.15
C TRP A 64 -5.14 14.12 1.10
N ASP A 65 -6.39 14.61 1.13
CA ASP A 65 -7.30 14.35 2.24
C ASP A 65 -7.61 12.85 2.37
N MET A 66 -7.91 12.19 1.25
CA MET A 66 -8.21 10.76 1.22
C MET A 66 -7.02 9.92 1.69
N LEU A 67 -5.81 10.22 1.24
CA LEU A 67 -4.59 9.49 1.61
C LEU A 67 -4.28 9.64 3.11
N ASN A 68 -4.41 10.85 3.66
CA ASN A 68 -4.21 11.09 5.10
C ASN A 68 -5.27 10.38 5.96
N ASP A 69 -6.51 10.36 5.51
CA ASP A 69 -7.60 9.63 6.15
C ASP A 69 -7.36 8.11 6.14
N LEU A 70 -6.97 7.58 4.98
CA LEU A 70 -6.59 6.17 4.83
C LEU A 70 -5.45 5.79 5.78
N ARG A 71 -4.38 6.60 5.82
CA ARG A 71 -3.26 6.40 6.77
C ARG A 71 -3.75 6.26 8.21
N ARG A 72 -4.61 7.18 8.65
CA ARG A 72 -5.15 7.17 10.03
C ARG A 72 -6.01 5.94 10.29
N GLU A 73 -6.91 5.60 9.37
CA GLU A 73 -7.85 4.50 9.53
C GLU A 73 -7.15 3.14 9.48
N THR A 74 -6.26 2.92 8.51
CA THR A 74 -5.52 1.67 8.36
C THR A 74 -4.77 1.30 9.63
N GLY A 75 -4.10 2.26 10.28
CA GLY A 75 -3.40 2.03 11.55
C GLY A 75 -4.31 1.60 12.71
N ASN A 76 -5.58 2.05 12.71
CA ASN A 76 -6.54 1.85 13.79
C ASN A 76 -7.43 0.61 13.64
N THR A 77 -7.48 0.00 12.44
CA THR A 77 -8.22 -1.25 12.24
C THR A 77 -7.41 -2.47 12.67
N SER A 78 -8.10 -3.50 13.19
CA SER A 78 -7.47 -4.79 13.48
C SER A 78 -6.96 -5.51 12.23
N ALA A 79 -7.66 -5.33 11.11
CA ALA A 79 -7.27 -5.89 9.81
C ALA A 79 -6.11 -5.15 9.14
N LYS A 80 -5.69 -3.99 9.67
CA LYS A 80 -4.70 -3.10 9.06
C LYS A 80 -5.00 -2.81 7.59
N LEU A 81 -6.26 -2.52 7.29
CA LEU A 81 -6.77 -2.24 5.95
C LEU A 81 -7.87 -1.18 6.01
N ALA A 82 -7.83 -0.21 5.11
CA ALA A 82 -8.91 0.74 4.90
C ALA A 82 -9.13 0.99 3.40
N ASN A 83 -10.39 1.30 3.05
CA ASN A 83 -10.79 1.65 1.69
C ASN A 83 -11.63 2.92 1.75
N LYS A 84 -11.41 3.84 0.82
CA LYS A 84 -12.16 5.09 0.72
C LYS A 84 -12.54 5.40 -0.72
N SER A 85 -13.55 6.26 -0.84
CA SER A 85 -13.92 6.86 -2.11
C SER A 85 -14.46 8.26 -1.89
N ALA A 86 -14.22 9.15 -2.85
CA ALA A 86 -14.67 10.54 -2.81
C ALA A 86 -15.09 10.99 -4.20
N ASN A 87 -16.09 11.87 -4.28
CA ASN A 87 -16.55 12.39 -5.57
C ASN A 87 -15.60 13.50 -6.05
N LEU A 88 -14.96 13.29 -7.20
CA LEU A 88 -14.17 14.31 -7.89
C LEU A 88 -15.10 15.32 -8.57
N THR A 89 -16.09 14.80 -9.28
CA THR A 89 -17.18 15.54 -9.94
C THR A 89 -18.50 14.80 -9.70
N GLU A 90 -19.61 15.26 -10.27
CA GLU A 90 -20.90 14.55 -10.20
C GLU A 90 -20.84 13.14 -10.80
N ASN A 91 -19.97 12.94 -11.80
CA ASN A 91 -19.88 11.70 -12.57
C ASN A 91 -18.55 10.95 -12.41
N GLN A 92 -17.60 11.50 -11.62
CA GLN A 92 -16.29 10.88 -11.41
C GLN A 92 -16.02 10.69 -9.93
N LYS A 93 -15.50 9.51 -9.59
CA LYS A 93 -15.16 9.13 -8.23
C LYS A 93 -13.71 8.70 -8.13
N LEU A 94 -13.01 9.22 -7.13
CA LEU A 94 -11.70 8.74 -6.70
C LEU A 94 -11.89 7.58 -5.73
N TYR A 95 -11.05 6.56 -5.86
CA TYR A 95 -11.01 5.41 -4.96
C TYR A 95 -9.58 5.25 -4.44
N GLY A 96 -9.45 4.93 -3.15
CA GLY A 96 -8.17 4.70 -2.50
C GLY A 96 -8.25 3.52 -1.55
N SER A 97 -7.13 2.81 -1.41
CA SER A 97 -6.98 1.67 -0.50
C SER A 97 -5.60 1.71 0.12
N ALA A 98 -5.51 1.40 1.40
CA ALA A 98 -4.25 1.34 2.12
C ALA A 98 -4.25 0.15 3.07
N TRP A 99 -3.15 -0.59 3.12
CA TRP A 99 -2.96 -1.72 4.01
C TRP A 99 -1.57 -1.69 4.63
N CYS A 100 -1.45 -2.26 5.82
CA CYS A 100 -0.19 -2.52 6.50
C CYS A 100 -0.12 -4.01 6.86
N LEU A 101 1.09 -4.49 7.15
CA LEU A 101 1.25 -5.86 7.66
C LEU A 101 0.61 -5.96 9.05
N PRO A 102 -0.22 -7.00 9.33
CA PRO A 102 -1.02 -7.08 10.57
C PRO A 102 -0.22 -6.99 11.87
N TYR A 103 1.06 -7.35 11.84
CA TYR A 103 1.96 -7.34 12.99
C TYR A 103 2.60 -5.97 13.28
N LEU A 104 2.37 -4.95 12.45
CA LEU A 104 2.87 -3.60 12.72
C LEU A 104 1.99 -2.86 13.72
N SER A 105 2.63 -2.08 14.60
CA SER A 105 1.93 -1.16 15.49
C SER A 105 1.15 -0.11 14.68
N ALA A 106 0.18 0.55 15.30
CA ALA A 106 -0.53 1.66 14.66
C ALA A 106 0.44 2.79 14.25
N GLU A 107 1.43 3.08 15.10
CA GLU A 107 2.48 4.06 14.84
C GLU A 107 3.36 3.68 13.64
N ASN A 108 3.90 2.46 13.61
CA ASN A 108 4.75 2.00 12.50
C ASN A 108 3.97 1.92 11.18
N CYS A 109 2.71 1.51 11.22
CA CYS A 109 1.84 1.55 10.04
C CYS A 109 1.61 2.98 9.56
N GLY A 110 1.32 3.92 10.47
CA GLY A 110 1.13 5.33 10.14
C GLY A 110 2.39 5.96 9.55
N TRP A 111 3.56 5.64 10.10
CA TRP A 111 4.85 6.11 9.58
C TRP A 111 5.11 5.56 8.18
N CYS A 112 4.96 4.26 7.96
CA CYS A 112 5.17 3.61 6.66
C CYS A 112 4.24 4.18 5.58
N LEU A 113 2.96 4.37 5.89
CA LEU A 113 2.02 4.97 4.96
C LEU A 113 2.31 6.46 4.73
N SER A 114 2.83 7.18 5.72
CA SER A 114 3.24 8.57 5.53
C SER A 114 4.42 8.71 4.57
N ASP A 115 5.37 7.76 4.62
CA ASP A 115 6.52 7.70 3.71
C ASP A 115 6.02 7.42 2.27
N ALA A 116 5.17 6.39 2.10
CA ALA A 116 4.59 6.06 0.79
C ALA A 116 3.74 7.20 0.19
N ILE A 117 2.99 7.93 1.03
CA ILE A 117 2.19 9.07 0.59
C ILE A 117 3.09 10.21 0.06
N ALA A 118 4.28 10.39 0.63
CA ALA A 118 5.22 11.43 0.18
C ALA A 118 5.80 11.15 -1.21
N GLU A 119 5.71 9.91 -1.70
CA GLU A 119 6.12 9.53 -3.05
C GLU A 119 5.05 9.77 -4.12
N VAL A 120 3.80 10.03 -3.71
CA VAL A 120 2.71 10.29 -4.66
C VAL A 120 2.91 11.65 -5.33
N PRO A 121 3.03 11.72 -6.66
CA PRO A 121 3.20 12.98 -7.36
C PRO A 121 1.98 13.90 -7.18
N THR A 122 2.25 15.21 -7.12
CA THR A 122 1.24 16.27 -7.07
C THR A 122 1.20 17.06 -8.36
#